data_AF-A0AAU9NVI6-F1
#
_entry.id   AF-A0AAU9NVI6-F1
#
_cell.length_a   1.000
_cell.length_b   1.000
_cell.length_c   1.000
_cell.angle_alpha   90.00
_cell.angle_beta   90.00
_cell.angle_gamma   90.00
#
_symmetry.space_group_name_H-M   'P 1'
#
loop_
_entity.id
_entity.type
_entity.pdbx_description
1 polymer ?
#
loop_
_entity_poly.entity_id
_entity_poly.type
_entity_poly.pdbx_seq_one_letter_code
_entity_poly.pdbx_strand_id
1 'polypeptide(L)'
;MTGPATRKDLMIVNMGPHHPSMHDVLRLIVTLDGEDVIDCEPILGYLHREAYYTESHFLERIEGLGIIGGEEAINWGLSGPMLRASGIQWDLRKVDHYECYDEFDWEVQWQKEGDSLARYLVRISEMTGSIKIIQQALEGIPGGPYENLEICRFDRVKDNIWNEFDYRFISKKPSPTFELSKQELYARVEAPKENWNFSDRR
;
A
#
# COMPACT_ATOMS: atom_id res chain seq x y z
N MET A 1 1.19 50.82 12.46
CA MET A 1 0.49 49.94 11.52
C MET A 1 1.16 48.58 11.53
N THR A 2 0.60 47.64 12.27
CA THR A 2 0.92 46.21 12.20
C THR A 2 -0.38 45.49 12.56
N GLY A 3 -1.13 45.07 11.54
CA GLY A 3 -2.33 44.26 11.76
C GLY A 3 -1.95 42.93 12.41
N PRO A 4 -2.84 42.33 13.23
CA PRO A 4 -2.53 41.05 13.85
C PRO A 4 -2.41 40.00 12.74
N ALA A 5 -1.30 39.25 12.74
CA ALA A 5 -1.16 38.07 11.91
C ALA A 5 -2.33 37.12 12.23
N THR A 6 -3.10 36.75 11.21
CA THR A 6 -4.14 35.73 11.32
C THR A 6 -3.51 34.47 11.87
N ARG A 7 -3.89 34.10 13.09
CA ARG A 7 -3.50 32.85 13.72
C ARG A 7 -4.05 31.73 12.83
N LYS A 8 -3.19 30.94 12.20
CA LYS A 8 -3.59 29.68 11.57
C LYS A 8 -3.96 28.71 12.69
N ASP A 9 -5.22 28.76 13.12
CA ASP A 9 -5.73 27.85 14.14
C ASP A 9 -5.99 26.49 13.48
N LEU A 10 -4.98 25.61 13.55
CA LEU A 10 -5.09 24.23 13.12
C LEU A 10 -6.19 23.53 13.93
N MET A 11 -7.13 22.88 13.23
CA MET A 11 -8.23 22.16 13.84
C MET A 11 -7.87 20.69 13.98
N ILE A 12 -7.80 20.20 15.22
CA ILE A 12 -7.56 18.78 15.50
C ILE A 12 -8.92 18.08 15.60
N VAL A 13 -9.22 17.24 14.62
CA VAL A 13 -10.45 16.45 14.54
C VAL A 13 -10.16 15.00 14.94
N ASN A 14 -10.85 14.56 15.98
CA ASN A 14 -10.80 13.18 16.44
C ASN A 14 -11.92 12.36 15.78
N MET A 15 -11.58 11.61 14.74
CA MET A 15 -12.51 10.66 14.11
C MET A 15 -12.50 9.35 14.90
N GLY A 16 -13.52 9.18 15.74
CA GLY A 16 -13.59 8.10 16.74
C GLY A 16 -13.68 6.68 16.16
N PRO A 17 -13.42 5.66 17.00
CA PRO A 17 -13.35 4.26 16.59
C PRO A 17 -14.70 3.74 16.07
N HIS A 18 -14.78 3.39 14.78
CA HIS A 18 -15.96 2.77 14.16
C HIS A 18 -15.73 1.27 13.96
N HIS A 19 -16.75 0.44 14.27
CA HIS A 19 -16.66 -1.02 14.22
C HIS A 19 -17.64 -1.62 13.21
N PRO A 20 -17.22 -1.87 11.95
CA PRO A 20 -17.80 -2.90 11.11
C PRO A 20 -17.13 -4.24 11.44
N SER A 21 -17.91 -5.21 11.93
CA SER A 21 -17.51 -6.48 12.57
C SER A 21 -16.69 -7.50 11.75
N MET A 22 -15.93 -7.07 10.75
CA MET A 22 -14.95 -7.90 10.04
C MET A 22 -13.62 -7.19 9.75
N HIS A 23 -13.46 -5.93 10.16
CA HIS A 23 -12.21 -5.18 10.01
C HIS A 23 -11.91 -4.37 11.28
N ASP A 24 -10.62 -4.29 11.63
CA ASP A 24 -10.08 -3.73 12.87
C ASP A 24 -10.55 -2.28 13.15
N VAL A 25 -10.42 -1.84 14.39
CA VAL A 25 -10.92 -0.53 14.83
C VAL A 25 -9.89 0.55 14.54
N LEU A 26 -10.22 1.46 13.62
CA LEU A 26 -9.38 2.59 13.22
C LEU A 26 -9.84 3.89 13.90
N ARG A 27 -8.94 4.59 14.58
CA ARG A 27 -9.11 6.00 14.97
C ARG A 27 -8.09 6.83 14.22
N LEU A 28 -8.53 7.99 13.73
CA LEU A 28 -7.65 8.98 13.11
C LEU A 28 -7.71 10.26 13.93
N ILE A 29 -6.55 10.77 14.33
CA ILE A 29 -6.42 12.18 14.74
C ILE A 29 -5.96 12.93 13.51
N VAL A 30 -6.83 13.77 12.97
CA VAL A 30 -6.57 14.53 11.75
C VAL A 30 -6.38 15.99 12.13
N THR A 31 -5.24 16.56 11.75
CA THR A 31 -4.96 17.99 11.87
C THR A 31 -5.32 18.67 10.56
N LEU A 32 -6.28 19.58 10.60
CA LEU A 32 -6.82 20.30 9.44
C LEU A 32 -6.41 21.78 9.48
N ASP A 33 -6.10 22.36 8.32
CA ASP A 33 -6.08 23.81 8.08
C ASP A 33 -7.28 24.13 7.18
N GLY A 34 -8.44 24.34 7.81
CA GLY A 34 -9.71 24.48 7.08
C GLY A 34 -10.17 23.15 6.46
N GLU A 35 -10.17 23.08 5.13
CA GLU A 35 -10.55 21.88 4.37
C GLU A 35 -9.35 20.99 4.01
N ASP A 36 -8.13 21.50 4.18
CA ASP A 36 -6.91 20.79 3.84
C ASP A 36 -6.38 19.98 5.03
N VAL A 37 -6.02 18.71 4.77
CA VAL A 37 -5.40 17.84 5.77
C VAL A 37 -3.92 18.15 5.85
N ILE A 38 -3.46 18.63 7.01
CA ILE A 38 -2.05 18.94 7.26
C ILE A 38 -1.32 17.72 7.83
N ASP A 39 -2.00 16.96 8.68
CA ASP A 39 -1.43 15.78 9.32
C ASP A 39 -2.52 14.76 9.66
N CYS A 40 -2.17 13.49 9.67
CA CYS A 40 -3.09 12.39 9.98
C CYS A 40 -2.32 11.33 10.77
N GLU A 41 -2.61 11.25 12.07
CA GLU A 41 -2.07 10.24 12.96
C GLU A 41 -3.06 9.08 13.06
N PRO A 42 -2.77 7.92 12.44
CA PRO A 42 -3.56 6.72 12.66
C PRO A 42 -3.25 6.15 14.04
N ILE A 43 -4.24 6.18 14.93
CA ILE A 43 -4.17 5.50 16.22
C ILE A 43 -4.69 4.08 16.04
N LEU A 44 -3.73 3.19 15.81
CA LEU A 44 -3.93 1.75 15.77
C LEU A 44 -4.08 1.21 17.20
N GLY A 45 -4.88 0.14 17.38
CA GLY A 45 -4.94 -0.60 18.65
C GLY A 45 -6.14 -0.34 19.56
N TYR A 46 -7.30 0.07 19.02
CA TYR A 46 -8.51 0.24 19.86
C TYR A 46 -9.09 -1.07 20.41
N LEU A 47 -8.95 -2.19 19.69
CA LEU A 47 -9.18 -3.54 20.21
C LEU A 47 -7.91 -4.17 20.80
N HIS A 48 -6.74 -3.73 20.35
CA HIS A 48 -5.43 -4.14 20.84
C HIS A 48 -4.84 -3.08 21.78
N ARG A 49 -5.41 -2.99 22.97
CA ARG A 49 -4.66 -2.44 24.10
C ARG A 49 -3.40 -3.32 24.20
N GLU A 50 -2.21 -2.73 24.01
CA GLU A 50 -0.86 -3.33 24.23
C GLU A 50 -0.05 -3.86 23.01
N ALA A 51 -0.16 -3.26 21.82
CA ALA A 51 0.71 -3.63 20.66
C ALA A 51 1.95 -2.71 20.43
N TYR A 52 2.29 -1.85 21.39
CA TYR A 52 3.54 -1.08 21.36
C TYR A 52 4.56 -1.77 22.26
N TYR A 53 5.58 -2.36 21.64
CA TYR A 53 6.97 -2.72 22.04
C TYR A 53 7.42 -2.86 23.52
N THR A 54 6.54 -2.77 24.51
CA THR A 54 6.91 -2.54 25.92
C THR A 54 6.11 -3.36 26.94
N GLU A 55 5.05 -4.05 26.53
CA GLU A 55 4.24 -4.88 27.44
C GLU A 55 4.55 -6.37 27.24
N SER A 56 5.13 -7.00 28.26
CA SER A 56 5.52 -8.42 28.32
C SER A 56 4.38 -9.35 27.89
N HIS A 57 3.14 -9.01 28.24
CA HIS A 57 1.97 -9.86 28.08
C HIS A 57 1.57 -10.11 26.62
N PHE A 58 1.76 -9.15 25.71
CA PHE A 58 1.45 -9.37 24.29
C PHE A 58 2.47 -10.30 23.65
N LEU A 59 3.76 -10.08 23.94
CA LEU A 59 4.85 -10.93 23.46
C LEU A 59 4.66 -12.38 23.94
N GLU A 60 4.38 -12.57 25.24
CA GLU A 60 4.10 -13.88 25.83
C GLU A 60 2.94 -14.64 25.16
N ARG A 61 2.00 -13.93 24.51
CA ARG A 61 0.85 -14.54 23.84
C ARG A 61 1.12 -14.97 22.40
N ILE A 62 2.13 -14.43 21.73
CA ILE A 62 2.34 -14.64 20.29
C ILE A 62 3.72 -15.18 19.95
N GLU A 63 4.70 -14.96 20.82
CA GLU A 63 6.04 -15.51 20.69
C GLU A 63 5.98 -17.04 20.77
N GLY A 64 6.62 -17.70 19.80
CA GLY A 64 6.66 -19.15 19.69
C GLY A 64 5.35 -19.81 19.23
N LEU A 65 4.30 -19.05 18.89
CA LEU A 65 3.05 -19.61 18.37
C LEU A 65 2.98 -19.62 16.84
N GLY A 66 2.58 -20.77 16.30
CA GLY A 66 2.36 -20.93 14.86
C GLY A 66 3.64 -20.77 14.06
N ILE A 67 4.71 -21.42 14.53
CA ILE A 67 6.02 -21.48 13.85
C ILE A 67 5.85 -22.19 12.52
N ILE A 68 6.35 -21.58 11.45
CA ILE A 68 6.42 -22.16 10.11
C ILE A 68 7.88 -22.10 9.67
N GLY A 69 8.47 -23.26 9.35
CA GLY A 69 9.82 -23.31 8.80
C GLY A 69 9.87 -22.82 7.35
N GLY A 70 11.05 -22.39 6.89
CA GLY A 70 11.23 -21.95 5.50
C GLY A 70 10.88 -23.03 4.47
N GLU A 71 11.31 -24.27 4.70
CA GLU A 71 10.97 -25.39 3.80
C GLU A 71 9.46 -25.68 3.79
N GLU A 72 8.80 -25.62 4.95
CA GLU A 72 7.35 -25.80 5.06
C GLU A 72 6.60 -24.67 4.34
N ALA A 73 7.05 -23.42 4.49
CA ALA A 73 6.49 -22.28 3.80
C ALA A 73 6.57 -22.42 2.27
N ILE A 74 7.71 -22.89 1.75
CA ILE A 74 7.88 -23.17 0.31
C ILE A 74 6.96 -24.32 -0.12
N ASN A 75 6.97 -25.42 0.61
CA ASN A 75 6.18 -26.62 0.27
C ASN A 75 4.67 -26.35 0.31
N TRP A 76 4.21 -25.47 1.19
CA TRP A 76 2.81 -25.05 1.27
C TRP A 76 2.46 -23.92 0.30
N GLY A 77 3.42 -23.40 -0.46
CA GLY A 77 3.21 -22.29 -1.39
C GLY A 77 2.85 -20.98 -0.71
N LEU A 78 3.30 -20.77 0.54
CA LEU A 78 3.12 -19.50 1.22
C LEU A 78 3.92 -18.41 0.50
N SER A 79 3.37 -17.21 0.45
CA SER A 79 3.99 -16.09 -0.25
C SER A 79 3.92 -14.79 0.55
N GLY A 80 4.62 -13.78 0.04
CA GLY A 80 4.79 -12.47 0.65
C GLY A 80 5.29 -12.52 2.09
N PRO A 81 4.62 -11.83 3.03
CA PRO A 81 5.13 -11.64 4.39
C PRO A 81 5.14 -12.94 5.22
N MET A 82 4.34 -13.95 4.86
CA MET A 82 4.41 -15.27 5.50
C MET A 82 5.74 -15.96 5.20
N LEU A 83 6.19 -15.86 3.95
CA LEU A 83 7.45 -16.43 3.48
C LEU A 83 8.63 -15.67 4.10
N ARG A 84 8.56 -14.33 4.11
CA ARG A 84 9.58 -13.46 4.73
C ARG A 84 9.70 -13.62 6.24
N ALA A 85 8.60 -13.89 6.94
CA ALA A 85 8.64 -14.17 8.37
C ALA A 85 9.26 -15.53 8.70
N SER A 86 9.31 -16.45 7.73
CA SER A 86 9.82 -17.83 7.86
C SER A 86 11.30 -17.96 7.45
N GLY A 87 12.04 -16.85 7.40
CA GLY A 87 13.47 -16.81 7.10
C GLY A 87 13.84 -16.71 5.62
N ILE A 88 12.87 -16.57 4.71
CA ILE A 88 13.12 -16.55 3.27
C ILE A 88 13.01 -15.12 2.75
N GLN A 89 14.16 -14.56 2.34
CA GLN A 89 14.28 -13.21 1.78
C GLN A 89 13.80 -13.16 0.33
N TRP A 90 12.49 -13.31 0.13
CA TRP A 90 11.87 -13.30 -1.18
C TRP A 90 10.80 -12.21 -1.27
N ASP A 91 10.90 -11.37 -2.31
CA ASP A 91 9.97 -10.28 -2.59
C ASP A 91 9.91 -10.04 -4.09
N LEU A 92 8.71 -10.08 -4.68
CA LEU A 92 8.58 -9.92 -6.14
C LEU A 92 9.03 -8.54 -6.63
N ARG A 93 8.98 -7.50 -5.79
CA ARG A 93 9.39 -6.15 -6.17
C ARG A 93 10.88 -6.04 -6.47
N LYS A 94 11.72 -6.90 -5.87
CA LYS A 94 13.16 -7.00 -6.15
C LYS A 94 13.54 -8.10 -7.14
N VAL A 95 12.65 -9.07 -7.38
CA VAL A 95 12.95 -10.23 -8.26
C VAL A 95 12.45 -10.00 -9.68
N ASP A 96 11.19 -9.57 -9.81
CA ASP A 96 10.56 -9.37 -11.12
C ASP A 96 10.77 -7.94 -11.64
N HIS A 97 11.34 -7.03 -10.83
CA HIS A 97 11.76 -5.68 -11.21
C HIS A 97 10.68 -4.89 -11.98
N TYR A 98 9.42 -4.95 -11.51
CA TYR A 98 8.31 -4.25 -12.15
C TYR A 98 8.22 -2.78 -11.69
N GLU A 99 7.65 -1.93 -12.54
CA GLU A 99 7.54 -0.48 -12.33
C GLU A 99 8.91 0.18 -12.07
N CYS A 100 9.04 0.98 -11.02
CA CYS A 100 10.26 1.72 -10.66
C CYS A 100 10.80 1.33 -9.28
N TYR A 101 10.47 0.15 -8.76
CA TYR A 101 10.92 -0.28 -7.42
C TYR A 101 12.45 -0.38 -7.26
N ASP A 102 13.18 -0.51 -8.37
CA ASP A 102 14.65 -0.54 -8.40
C ASP A 102 15.29 0.84 -8.22
N GLU A 103 14.54 1.90 -8.47
CA GLU A 103 15.04 3.27 -8.35
C GLU A 103 15.07 3.74 -6.88
N PHE A 104 14.38 3.02 -5.98
CA PHE A 104 14.30 3.35 -4.57
C PHE A 104 15.32 2.57 -3.72
N ASP A 105 15.88 3.24 -2.71
CA ASP A 105 16.72 2.62 -1.69
C ASP A 105 15.86 2.00 -0.58
N TRP A 106 15.65 0.69 -0.68
CA TRP A 106 14.92 -0.11 0.30
C TRP A 106 15.42 -1.56 0.32
N GLU A 107 15.23 -2.19 1.47
CA GLU A 107 15.63 -3.56 1.76
C GLU A 107 14.42 -4.43 2.09
N VAL A 108 14.51 -5.71 1.72
CA VAL A 108 13.47 -6.69 2.00
C VAL A 108 13.41 -6.95 3.51
N GLN A 109 12.25 -6.73 4.12
CA GLN A 109 12.06 -6.93 5.56
C GLN A 109 11.72 -8.39 5.85
N TRP A 110 12.52 -9.06 6.67
CA TRP A 110 12.38 -10.49 6.95
C TRP A 110 12.66 -10.79 8.43
N GLN A 111 12.22 -11.96 8.87
CA GLN A 111 12.46 -12.49 10.21
C GLN A 111 12.80 -13.98 10.10
N LYS A 112 13.49 -14.54 11.09
CA LYS A 112 14.00 -15.92 11.03
C LYS A 112 13.07 -16.92 11.74
N GLU A 113 12.31 -16.43 12.70
CA GLU A 113 11.67 -17.23 13.74
C GLU A 113 10.41 -17.95 13.24
N GLY A 114 9.75 -17.45 12.17
CA GLY A 114 8.59 -18.10 11.56
C GLY A 114 7.32 -18.09 12.40
N ASP A 115 7.35 -17.50 13.59
CA ASP A 115 6.23 -17.44 14.53
C ASP A 115 5.29 -16.26 14.25
N SER A 116 4.25 -16.13 15.07
CA SER A 116 3.26 -15.06 14.92
C SER A 116 3.85 -13.68 15.21
N LEU A 117 4.84 -13.60 16.11
CA LEU A 117 5.58 -12.37 16.38
C LEU A 117 6.42 -11.95 15.18
N ALA A 118 7.15 -12.86 14.55
CA ALA A 118 7.93 -12.62 13.33
C ALA A 118 7.05 -12.05 12.22
N ARG A 119 5.85 -12.62 12.02
CA ARG A 119 4.88 -12.10 11.05
C ARG A 119 4.45 -10.68 11.39
N TYR A 120 4.14 -10.40 12.64
CA TYR A 120 3.79 -9.06 13.10
C TYR A 120 4.94 -8.08 12.84
N LEU A 121 6.16 -8.42 13.24
CA LEU A 121 7.34 -7.58 13.06
C LEU A 121 7.64 -7.30 11.59
N VAL A 122 7.55 -8.29 10.70
CA VAL A 122 7.69 -8.08 9.24
C VAL A 122 6.71 -7.02 8.76
N ARG A 123 5.43 -7.07 9.18
CA ARG A 123 4.42 -6.08 8.75
C ARG A 123 4.75 -4.67 9.24
N ILE A 124 5.17 -4.53 10.51
CA ILE A 124 5.53 -3.21 11.03
C ILE A 124 6.75 -2.64 10.30
N SER A 125 7.76 -3.49 10.06
CA SER A 125 8.94 -3.10 9.30
C SER A 125 8.59 -2.74 7.85
N GLU A 126 7.68 -3.47 7.20
CA GLU A 126 7.20 -3.15 5.85
C GLU A 126 6.45 -1.83 5.78
N MET A 127 5.66 -1.48 6.81
CA MET A 127 5.02 -0.17 6.88
C MET A 127 6.06 0.95 6.96
N THR A 128 7.07 0.79 7.82
CA THR A 128 8.19 1.74 7.92
C THR A 128 8.96 1.85 6.59
N GLY A 129 9.24 0.73 5.94
CA GLY A 129 9.88 0.69 4.62
C GLY A 129 9.03 1.36 3.53
N SER A 130 7.71 1.17 3.57
CA SER A 130 6.76 1.80 2.64
C SER A 130 6.78 3.32 2.79
N ILE A 131 6.82 3.84 4.02
CA ILE A 131 6.96 5.28 4.28
C ILE A 131 8.26 5.81 3.66
N LYS A 132 9.38 5.09 3.82
CA LYS A 132 10.67 5.47 3.22
C LYS A 132 10.60 5.53 1.68
N ILE A 133 9.93 4.57 1.05
CA ILE A 133 9.73 4.57 -0.42
C ILE A 133 8.85 5.75 -0.84
N ILE A 134 7.76 6.02 -0.13
CA ILE A 134 6.86 7.15 -0.43
C ILE A 134 7.61 8.48 -0.32
N GLN A 135 8.44 8.65 0.70
CA GLN A 135 9.26 9.85 0.87
C GLN A 135 10.23 10.05 -0.31
N GLN A 136 10.94 8.99 -0.72
CA GLN A 136 11.82 9.03 -1.89
C GLN A 136 11.07 9.31 -3.19
N ALA A 137 9.89 8.70 -3.36
CA ALA A 137 9.04 8.93 -4.51
C ALA A 137 8.57 10.39 -4.57
N LEU A 138 8.21 10.99 -3.43
CA LEU A 138 7.77 12.39 -3.35
C LEU A 138 8.88 13.37 -3.76
N GLU A 139 10.12 13.10 -3.38
CA GLU A 139 11.29 13.89 -3.79
C GLU A 139 11.61 13.71 -5.28
N GLY A 140 11.33 12.53 -5.83
CA GLY A 140 11.68 12.13 -7.18
C GLY A 140 10.58 12.29 -8.24
N ILE A 141 9.41 12.86 -7.92
CA ILE A 141 8.28 12.93 -8.88
C ILE A 141 8.69 13.72 -10.13
N PRO A 142 8.79 13.08 -11.31
CA PRO A 142 9.03 13.80 -12.55
C PRO A 142 7.75 14.53 -12.96
N GLY A 143 7.88 15.77 -13.41
CA GLY A 143 6.79 16.42 -14.14
C GLY A 143 6.53 15.72 -15.47
N GLY A 144 5.28 15.60 -15.88
CA GLY A 144 4.93 15.01 -17.17
C GLY A 144 3.47 14.58 -17.27
N PRO A 145 3.04 14.08 -18.44
CA PRO A 145 1.73 13.47 -18.61
C PRO A 145 1.61 12.21 -17.72
N TYR A 146 0.51 12.09 -16.99
CA TYR A 146 0.23 10.96 -16.09
C TYR A 146 -0.55 9.84 -16.78
N GLU A 147 -1.00 10.05 -18.02
CA GLU A 147 -1.68 9.07 -18.85
C GLU A 147 -0.78 8.60 -19.98
N ASN A 148 -0.98 7.35 -20.40
CA ASN A 148 -0.29 6.82 -21.58
C ASN A 148 -0.73 7.60 -22.83
N LEU A 149 0.20 8.35 -23.42
CA LEU A 149 -0.06 9.17 -24.61
C LEU A 149 -0.50 8.36 -25.84
N GLU A 150 -0.20 7.05 -25.90
CA GLU A 150 -0.68 6.17 -26.95
C GLU A 150 -2.19 5.86 -26.80
N ILE A 151 -2.73 5.91 -25.58
CA ILE A 151 -4.18 5.91 -25.33
C ILE A 151 -4.76 7.29 -25.68
N CYS A 152 -4.10 8.38 -25.30
CA CYS A 152 -4.53 9.75 -25.65
C CYS A 152 -4.47 10.04 -27.16
N ARG A 153 -3.71 9.26 -27.96
CA ARG A 153 -3.75 9.35 -29.44
C ARG A 153 -5.15 9.06 -30.00
N PHE A 154 -5.95 8.28 -29.28
CA PHE A 154 -7.34 7.97 -29.64
C PHE A 154 -8.32 9.08 -29.22
N ASP A 155 -8.03 9.80 -28.12
CA ASP A 155 -8.85 10.92 -27.62
C ASP A 155 -8.47 12.27 -28.26
N ARG A 156 -8.40 12.31 -29.59
CA ARG A 156 -8.40 13.59 -30.32
C ARG A 156 -9.81 14.19 -30.37
N VAL A 157 -10.38 14.52 -29.21
CA VAL A 157 -11.46 15.52 -29.15
C VAL A 157 -10.86 16.78 -28.57
N LYS A 158 -10.77 17.80 -29.42
CA LYS A 158 -9.87 18.94 -29.25
C LYS A 158 -10.37 19.99 -28.25
N ASP A 159 -11.58 19.88 -27.74
CA ASP A 159 -12.17 20.86 -26.82
C ASP A 159 -13.29 20.19 -26.02
N ASN A 160 -12.98 19.56 -24.87
CA ASN A 160 -14.03 19.10 -23.96
C ASN A 160 -13.88 19.80 -22.61
N ILE A 161 -14.93 20.51 -22.23
CA ILE A 161 -15.10 21.08 -20.89
C ILE A 161 -15.16 19.91 -19.93
N TRP A 162 -14.16 19.78 -19.05
CA TRP A 162 -13.87 18.61 -18.21
C TRP A 162 -14.95 18.22 -17.18
N ASN A 163 -16.16 18.80 -17.23
CA ASN A 163 -17.20 18.65 -16.21
C ASN A 163 -18.61 18.29 -16.75
N GLU A 164 -18.76 17.93 -18.04
CA GLU A 164 -20.05 17.46 -18.56
C GLU A 164 -20.29 15.96 -18.32
N PHE A 165 -21.57 15.60 -18.21
CA PHE A 165 -22.06 14.25 -17.85
C PHE A 165 -21.51 13.14 -18.77
N ASP A 166 -21.18 13.47 -20.03
CA ASP A 166 -20.71 12.54 -21.05
C ASP A 166 -19.28 12.01 -20.82
N TYR A 167 -18.46 12.72 -20.05
CA TYR A 167 -17.10 12.27 -19.71
C TYR A 167 -17.10 10.94 -18.94
N ARG A 168 -18.21 10.64 -18.26
CA ARG A 168 -18.40 9.42 -17.45
C ARG A 168 -18.59 8.16 -18.30
N PHE A 169 -18.83 8.29 -19.62
CA PHE A 169 -19.12 7.16 -20.51
C PHE A 169 -17.97 6.74 -21.42
N ILE A 170 -16.95 7.59 -21.60
CA ILE A 170 -15.84 7.33 -22.54
C ILE A 170 -14.80 6.35 -21.96
N SER A 171 -14.65 6.26 -20.63
CA SER A 171 -13.45 5.65 -20.02
C SER A 171 -13.43 4.13 -19.80
N LYS A 172 -14.43 3.35 -20.26
CA LYS A 172 -14.53 1.93 -19.85
C LYS A 172 -14.76 0.87 -20.92
N LYS A 173 -14.92 1.23 -22.19
CA LYS A 173 -14.93 0.23 -23.26
C LYS A 173 -13.68 0.39 -24.12
N PRO A 174 -12.80 -0.63 -24.22
CA PRO A 174 -11.78 -0.61 -25.25
C PRO A 174 -12.49 -0.41 -26.59
N SER A 175 -11.91 0.45 -27.45
CA SER A 175 -12.51 0.72 -28.75
C SER A 175 -12.78 -0.60 -29.48
N PRO A 176 -13.88 -0.74 -30.23
CA PRO A 176 -14.17 -1.96 -31.00
C PRO A 176 -13.06 -2.36 -31.98
N THR A 177 -12.13 -1.44 -32.26
CA THR A 177 -10.98 -1.60 -33.16
C THR A 177 -9.72 -2.11 -32.44
N PHE A 178 -9.71 -2.15 -31.10
CA PHE A 178 -8.56 -2.59 -30.32
C PHE A 178 -8.56 -4.11 -30.14
N GLU A 179 -7.92 -4.81 -31.07
CA GLU A 179 -7.64 -6.23 -30.97
C GLU A 179 -6.28 -6.45 -30.31
N LEU A 180 -6.27 -7.04 -29.11
CA LEU A 180 -5.04 -7.55 -28.50
C LEU A 180 -4.66 -8.88 -29.15
N SER A 181 -3.36 -9.14 -29.31
CA SER A 181 -2.87 -10.40 -29.82
C SER A 181 -3.33 -11.58 -28.96
N LYS A 182 -3.81 -12.65 -29.60
CA LYS A 182 -4.18 -13.90 -28.91
C LYS A 182 -2.94 -14.61 -28.41
N GLN A 183 -2.63 -14.39 -27.13
CA GLN A 183 -1.49 -14.97 -26.43
C GLN A 183 -1.90 -15.26 -24.98
N GLU A 184 -1.12 -16.11 -24.31
CA GLU A 184 -1.24 -16.33 -22.88
C GLU A 184 -0.33 -15.33 -22.15
N LEU A 185 -0.91 -14.59 -21.21
CA LEU A 185 -0.17 -13.64 -20.39
C LEU A 185 -0.28 -14.06 -18.92
N TYR A 186 0.86 -14.06 -18.23
CA TYR A 186 0.94 -14.24 -16.80
C TYR A 186 1.77 -13.11 -16.20
N ALA A 187 1.15 -12.36 -15.29
CA ALA A 187 1.79 -11.25 -14.58
C ALA A 187 1.64 -11.46 -13.07
N ARG A 188 2.67 -11.09 -12.31
CA ARG A 188 2.70 -11.22 -10.85
C ARG A 188 3.01 -9.87 -10.22
N VAL A 189 2.35 -9.57 -9.12
CA VAL A 189 2.54 -8.35 -8.33
C VAL A 189 2.59 -8.74 -6.86
N GLU A 190 3.46 -8.09 -6.09
CA GLU A 190 3.49 -8.24 -4.64
C GLU A 190 2.33 -7.41 -4.04
N ALA A 191 1.26 -8.06 -3.61
CA ALA A 191 0.23 -7.37 -2.83
C ALA A 191 0.62 -7.39 -1.34
N PRO A 192 0.10 -6.46 -0.51
CA PRO A 192 0.42 -6.41 0.91
C PRO A 192 0.05 -7.69 1.66
N LYS A 193 -0.86 -8.52 1.13
CA LYS A 193 -1.24 -9.79 1.75
C LYS A 193 -0.35 -10.95 1.30
N GLU A 194 -0.14 -11.07 0.00
CA GLU A 194 0.45 -12.23 -0.68
C GLU A 194 0.71 -11.89 -2.15
N ASN A 195 1.34 -12.80 -2.89
CA ASN A 195 1.56 -12.62 -4.33
C ASN A 195 0.22 -12.65 -5.07
N TRP A 196 -0.05 -11.61 -5.85
CA TRP A 196 -1.24 -11.54 -6.69
C TRP A 196 -0.86 -11.83 -8.13
N ASN A 197 -1.53 -12.82 -8.72
CA ASN A 197 -1.22 -13.30 -10.05
C ASN A 197 -2.42 -13.04 -10.97
N PHE A 198 -2.14 -12.50 -12.14
CA PHE A 198 -3.11 -12.35 -13.21
C PHE A 198 -2.73 -13.27 -14.37
N SER A 199 -3.67 -14.11 -14.79
CA SER A 199 -3.53 -14.99 -15.95
C SER A 199 -4.67 -14.73 -16.93
N ASP A 200 -4.34 -14.34 -18.16
CA ASP A 200 -5.30 -14.26 -19.28
C ASP A 200 -4.89 -15.25 -20.37
N ARG A 201 -5.87 -16.01 -20.87
CA ARG A 201 -5.72 -16.96 -21.98
C ARG A 201 -6.85 -16.68 -22.96
N ARG A 202 -6.50 -16.17 -24.15
CA ARG A 202 -7.43 -15.73 -25.18
C ARG A 202 -7.38 -16.55 -26.47
#